data_AF-A0A7G8J2C7-F1
#
_entry.id   AF-A0A7G8J2C7-F1
#
_cell.length_a   1.000
_cell.length_b   1.000
_cell.length_c   1.000
_cell.angle_alpha   90.00
_cell.angle_beta   90.00
_cell.angle_gamma   90.00
#
_symmetry.space_group_name_H-M   'P 1'
#
loop_
_entity.id
_entity.type
_entity.pdbx_description
1 polymer ?
#
loop_
_entity_poly.entity_id
_entity_poly.type
_entity_poly.pdbx_seq_one_letter_code
_entity_poly.pdbx_strand_id
1 'polypeptide(L)'
;MLLLTRPSTDTLRGSESRQVRCYRSQFRDRMEMRADFQTVGAYLDRHEGWFRRCAAPMEVKPIDEQAYALTLGRFGNFGFEVEPTIGLRLLPQNAGNYAICTVPLSNQDSALADLYDVDFQANLRLEDNSASDSIEELTAVSWDLDLSVWIHLPKMITLLPDGLVQSSGDHLLRQIVRQISRRLTWKVQEDFHASHGLACPPRRRAAF
;
A
#
# COMPACT_ATOMS: atom_id res chain seq x y z
N MET A 1 -15.99 -18.25 9.04
CA MET A 1 -15.13 -17.06 8.91
C MET A 1 -15.99 -15.96 8.31
N LEU A 2 -16.48 -15.05 9.16
CA LEU A 2 -17.42 -14.01 8.75
C LEU A 2 -16.66 -12.91 8.01
N LEU A 3 -16.86 -12.83 6.69
CA LEU A 3 -16.55 -11.65 5.90
C LEU A 3 -17.38 -10.50 6.47
N LEU A 4 -16.76 -9.60 7.23
CA LEU A 4 -17.38 -8.34 7.62
C LEU A 4 -17.40 -7.44 6.39
N THR A 5 -18.39 -7.66 5.54
CA THR A 5 -18.76 -6.73 4.47
C THR A 5 -19.17 -5.43 5.14
N ARG A 6 -18.44 -4.35 4.91
CA ARG A 6 -18.86 -3.00 5.33
C ARG A 6 -20.28 -2.75 4.79
N PRO A 7 -21.25 -2.29 5.60
CA PRO A 7 -22.55 -1.89 5.09
C PRO A 7 -22.39 -0.71 4.12
N SER A 8 -22.94 -0.89 2.92
CA SER A 8 -22.68 -0.09 1.71
C SER A 8 -23.32 1.30 1.66
N THR A 9 -23.94 1.79 2.74
CA THR A 9 -24.87 2.93 2.65
C THR A 9 -24.34 4.28 3.09
N ASP A 10 -23.11 4.36 3.63
CA ASP A 10 -22.55 5.62 4.14
C ASP A 10 -21.09 5.85 3.70
N THR A 11 -20.72 5.27 2.56
CA THR A 11 -19.35 5.35 2.03
C THR A 11 -19.39 5.86 0.60
N LEU A 12 -18.40 6.68 0.21
CA LEU A 12 -18.26 7.22 -1.15
C LEU A 12 -18.31 6.13 -2.25
N ARG A 13 -18.08 4.87 -1.89
CA ARG A 13 -18.08 3.68 -2.76
C ARG A 13 -19.38 3.42 -3.51
N GLY A 14 -20.52 3.85 -2.96
CA GLY A 14 -21.85 3.71 -3.57
C GLY A 14 -22.46 5.02 -4.08
N SER A 15 -21.73 6.13 -4.01
CA SER A 15 -22.29 7.44 -4.34
C SER A 15 -22.50 7.62 -5.85
N GLU A 16 -23.71 8.04 -6.23
CA GLU A 16 -24.04 8.45 -7.61
C GLU A 16 -23.71 9.93 -7.91
N SER A 17 -23.21 10.68 -6.92
CA SER A 17 -22.85 12.08 -7.09
C SER A 17 -21.76 12.25 -8.15
N ARG A 18 -21.99 13.17 -9.10
CA ARG A 18 -20.97 13.58 -10.08
C ARG A 18 -19.75 14.26 -9.47
N GLN A 19 -19.76 14.59 -8.18
CA GLN A 19 -18.56 15.07 -7.48
C GLN A 19 -17.69 13.91 -6.98
N VAL A 20 -18.25 12.71 -6.84
CA VAL A 20 -17.48 11.54 -6.42
C VAL A 20 -16.86 10.89 -7.66
N ARG A 21 -15.55 10.68 -7.61
CA ARG A 21 -14.78 9.97 -8.64
C ARG A 21 -14.05 8.79 -8.00
N CYS A 22 -13.97 7.69 -8.75
CA CYS A 22 -13.19 6.52 -8.37
C CYS A 22 -11.97 6.42 -9.29
N TYR A 23 -10.79 6.42 -8.70
CA TYR A 23 -9.51 6.24 -9.37
C TYR A 23 -8.93 4.89 -8.97
N ARG A 24 -8.27 4.22 -9.93
CA ARG A 24 -7.72 2.87 -9.69
C ARG A 24 -6.28 2.75 -10.14
N SER A 25 -5.50 2.00 -9.38
CA SER A 25 -4.13 1.68 -9.73
C SER A 25 -3.78 0.28 -9.24
N GLN A 26 -2.92 -0.38 -10.02
CA GLN A 26 -2.30 -1.65 -9.64
C GLN A 26 -0.79 -1.48 -9.62
N PHE A 27 -0.13 -2.27 -8.78
CA PHE A 27 1.33 -2.30 -8.71
C PHE A 27 1.80 -3.72 -8.42
N ARG A 28 2.95 -4.07 -8.99
CA ARG A 28 3.65 -5.34 -8.73
C ARG A 28 5.14 -5.10 -8.70
N ASP A 29 5.84 -5.75 -7.79
CA ASP A 29 7.31 -5.74 -7.74
C ASP A 29 7.83 -6.99 -7.05
N ARG A 30 9.16 -7.13 -7.02
CA ARG A 30 9.85 -8.23 -6.36
C ARG A 30 11.07 -7.70 -5.64
N MET A 31 11.30 -8.17 -4.41
CA MET A 31 12.53 -7.90 -3.66
C MET A 31 13.26 -9.20 -3.36
N GLU A 32 14.56 -9.21 -3.63
CA GLU A 32 15.48 -10.29 -3.26
C GLU A 32 15.86 -10.14 -1.79
N MET A 33 15.78 -11.23 -1.03
CA MET A 33 16.08 -11.31 0.40
C MET A 33 17.11 -12.42 0.59
N ARG A 34 18.36 -12.06 0.85
CA ARG A 34 19.51 -12.99 0.84
C ARG A 34 19.61 -13.86 2.10
N ALA A 35 18.54 -14.59 2.37
CA ALA A 35 18.46 -15.56 3.45
C ALA A 35 17.42 -16.63 3.10
N ASP A 36 17.40 -17.68 3.92
CA ASP A 36 16.42 -18.74 3.86
C ASP A 36 14.99 -18.23 4.12
N PHE A 37 14.02 -19.05 3.71
CA PHE A 37 12.59 -18.74 3.80
C PHE A 37 12.12 -18.42 5.22
N GLN A 38 12.67 -19.12 6.24
CA GLN A 38 12.27 -18.96 7.63
C GLN A 38 12.77 -17.63 8.20
N THR A 39 14.02 -17.27 7.92
CA THR A 39 14.62 -16.00 8.34
C THR A 39 13.87 -14.82 7.73
N VAL A 40 13.52 -14.88 6.44
CA VAL A 40 12.74 -13.82 5.79
C VAL A 40 11.34 -13.72 6.37
N GLY A 41 10.67 -14.85 6.61
CA GLY A 41 9.34 -14.87 7.23
C GLY A 41 9.35 -14.26 8.63
N ALA A 42 10.31 -14.66 9.47
CA ALA A 42 10.46 -14.14 10.81
C ALA A 42 10.69 -12.62 10.84
N TYR A 43 11.40 -12.06 9.85
CA TYR A 43 11.53 -10.61 9.72
C TYR A 43 10.20 -9.94 9.34
N LEU A 44 9.47 -10.48 8.37
CA LEU A 44 8.21 -9.89 7.90
C LEU A 44 7.10 -9.95 8.95
N ASP A 45 7.05 -11.02 9.74
CA ASP A 45 6.12 -11.17 10.87
C ASP A 45 6.31 -10.08 11.94
N ARG A 46 7.51 -9.46 12.02
CA ARG A 46 7.84 -8.40 12.99
C ARG A 46 7.65 -6.98 12.44
N HIS A 47 6.50 -6.78 11.81
CA HIS A 47 6.18 -5.53 11.11
C HIS A 47 6.05 -4.31 12.04
N GLU A 48 5.83 -4.49 13.34
CA GLU A 48 5.83 -3.40 14.32
C GLU A 48 7.13 -2.60 14.33
N GLY A 49 8.25 -3.27 14.02
CA GLY A 49 9.57 -2.66 13.92
C GLY A 49 9.81 -2.01 12.57
N TRP A 50 9.80 -2.81 11.50
CA TRP A 50 10.28 -2.37 10.19
C TRP A 50 9.29 -1.47 9.46
N PHE A 51 7.97 -1.64 9.64
CA PHE A 51 6.97 -0.90 8.85
C PHE A 51 7.09 0.61 9.05
N ARG A 52 7.21 1.05 10.32
CA ARG A 52 7.38 2.47 10.68
C ARG A 52 8.69 3.06 10.14
N ARG A 53 9.79 2.30 10.22
CA ARG A 53 11.11 2.75 9.71
C ARG A 53 11.10 2.88 8.19
N CYS A 54 10.52 1.89 7.51
CA CYS A 54 10.51 1.82 6.06
C CYS A 54 9.56 2.85 5.43
N ALA A 55 8.47 3.19 6.12
CA ALA A 55 7.49 4.16 5.65
C ALA A 55 7.97 5.62 5.70
N ALA A 56 8.99 5.95 6.50
CA ALA A 56 9.48 7.32 6.61
C ALA A 56 9.80 7.93 5.22
N PRO A 57 9.40 9.19 4.93
CA PRO A 57 8.87 10.19 5.87
C PRO A 57 7.35 10.14 6.08
N MET A 58 6.62 9.16 5.53
CA MET A 58 5.19 9.01 5.79
C MET A 58 4.95 8.79 7.28
N GLU A 59 3.86 9.34 7.80
CA GLU A 59 3.51 9.19 9.21
C GLU A 59 2.83 7.84 9.43
N VAL A 60 3.31 7.07 10.40
CA VAL A 60 2.71 5.79 10.77
C VAL A 60 2.38 5.79 12.26
N LYS A 61 1.09 5.69 12.58
CA LYS A 61 0.58 5.57 13.95
C LYS A 61 -0.01 4.17 14.16
N PRO A 62 0.40 3.41 15.18
CA PRO A 62 -0.26 2.15 15.49
C PRO A 62 -1.71 2.40 15.92
N ILE A 63 -2.61 1.56 15.44
CA ILE A 63 -4.02 1.47 15.87
C ILE A 63 -4.13 0.33 16.90
N ASP A 64 -3.57 -0.82 16.56
CA ASP A 64 -3.39 -2.00 17.42
C ASP A 64 -2.10 -2.73 17.03
N GLU A 65 -1.90 -3.96 17.55
CA GLU A 65 -0.69 -4.76 17.29
C GLU A 65 -0.47 -5.09 15.80
N GLN A 66 -1.55 -5.15 15.01
CA GLN A 66 -1.56 -5.59 13.61
C GLN A 66 -2.07 -4.51 12.66
N ALA A 67 -2.47 -3.34 13.16
CA ALA A 67 -3.05 -2.27 12.36
C ALA A 67 -2.38 -0.91 12.60
N TYR A 68 -2.30 -0.12 11.53
CA TYR A 68 -1.65 1.18 11.49
C TYR A 68 -2.47 2.19 10.69
N ALA A 69 -2.45 3.45 11.12
CA ALA A 69 -2.84 4.59 10.31
C ALA A 69 -1.60 5.11 9.57
N LEU A 70 -1.64 5.09 8.24
CA LEU A 70 -0.56 5.54 7.35
C LEU A 70 -0.98 6.82 6.63
N THR A 71 -0.31 7.93 6.92
CA THR A 71 -0.51 9.22 6.24
C THR A 71 0.53 9.39 5.14
N LEU A 72 0.09 9.44 3.87
CA LEU A 72 0.99 9.40 2.71
C LEU A 72 1.70 10.73 2.40
N GLY A 73 1.09 11.86 2.80
CA GLY A 73 1.48 13.21 2.43
C GLY A 73 0.48 13.89 1.49
N ARG A 74 0.71 15.15 1.13
CA ARG A 74 -0.21 15.95 0.29
C ARG A 74 -0.06 15.64 -1.20
N PHE A 75 -1.19 15.39 -1.86
CA PHE A 75 -1.29 15.18 -3.30
C PHE A 75 -2.48 15.95 -3.85
N GLY A 76 -2.33 16.49 -5.05
CA GLY A 76 -3.40 17.28 -5.64
C GLY A 76 -3.25 17.52 -7.13
N ASN A 77 -4.34 18.00 -7.70
CA ASN A 77 -4.45 18.40 -9.10
C ASN A 77 -5.56 19.45 -9.24
N PHE A 78 -5.49 20.30 -10.26
CA PHE A 78 -6.47 21.36 -10.51
C PHE A 78 -6.72 22.29 -9.30
N GLY A 79 -5.69 22.52 -8.46
CA GLY A 79 -5.80 23.37 -7.26
C GLY A 79 -6.55 22.72 -6.08
N PHE A 80 -6.88 21.43 -6.18
CA PHE A 80 -7.44 20.65 -5.09
C PHE A 80 -6.39 19.66 -4.55
N GLU A 81 -6.15 19.70 -3.24
CA GLU A 81 -5.18 18.87 -2.55
C GLU A 81 -5.83 18.05 -1.43
N VAL A 82 -5.32 16.84 -1.22
CA VAL A 82 -5.73 15.91 -0.18
C VAL A 82 -4.48 15.31 0.47
N GLU A 83 -4.50 15.14 1.78
CA GLU A 83 -3.51 14.35 2.52
C GLU A 83 -4.18 13.07 3.05
N PRO A 84 -4.13 11.95 2.30
CA PRO A 84 -4.84 10.74 2.69
C PRO A 84 -4.12 10.04 3.85
N THR A 85 -4.91 9.71 4.86
CA THR A 85 -4.60 8.72 5.90
C THR A 85 -5.37 7.44 5.62
N ILE A 86 -4.68 6.30 5.61
CA ILE A 86 -5.25 4.98 5.34
C ILE A 86 -5.08 4.11 6.58
N GLY A 87 -6.15 3.49 7.06
CA GLY A 87 -6.05 2.41 8.04
C GLY A 87 -5.67 1.11 7.34
N LEU A 88 -4.55 0.51 7.73
CA LEU A 88 -4.04 -0.74 7.17
C LEU A 88 -3.93 -1.80 8.26
N ARG A 89 -4.38 -3.01 8.00
CA ARG A 89 -4.10 -4.18 8.83
C ARG A 89 -3.17 -5.12 8.07
N LEU A 90 -2.03 -5.42 8.66
CA LEU A 90 -1.13 -6.46 8.20
C LEU A 90 -1.65 -7.75 8.83
N LEU A 91 -1.97 -8.75 8.02
CA LEU A 91 -2.49 -10.02 8.49
C LEU A 91 -1.35 -10.98 8.78
N PRO A 92 -1.50 -11.87 9.79
CA PRO A 92 -0.55 -12.95 10.02
C PRO A 92 -0.36 -13.79 8.76
N GLN A 93 0.85 -14.30 8.57
CA GLN A 93 1.15 -15.11 7.41
C GLN A 93 0.36 -16.42 7.37
N ASN A 94 0.16 -16.93 6.16
CA ASN A 94 -0.28 -18.28 5.88
C ASN A 94 0.65 -18.93 4.86
N ALA A 95 1.56 -19.78 5.35
CA ALA A 95 2.56 -20.47 4.54
C ALA A 95 3.35 -19.54 3.61
N GLY A 96 3.91 -18.44 4.17
CA GLY A 96 4.66 -17.44 3.40
C GLY A 96 3.81 -16.51 2.53
N ASN A 97 2.48 -16.56 2.63
CA ASN A 97 1.59 -15.56 2.03
C ASN A 97 1.13 -14.57 3.09
N TYR A 98 1.32 -13.28 2.84
CA TYR A 98 0.91 -12.18 3.68
C TYR A 98 -0.13 -11.35 2.94
N ALA A 99 -1.04 -10.76 3.68
CA ALA A 99 -2.03 -9.84 3.13
C ALA A 99 -2.09 -8.56 3.95
N ILE A 100 -2.30 -7.44 3.28
CA ILE A 100 -2.53 -6.14 3.89
C ILE A 100 -3.85 -5.61 3.35
N CYS A 101 -4.78 -5.26 4.24
CA CYS A 101 -6.10 -4.79 3.86
C CYS A 101 -6.48 -3.49 4.57
N THR A 102 -7.37 -2.70 3.96
CA THR A 102 -7.92 -1.51 4.62
C THR A 102 -8.72 -1.90 5.86
N VAL A 103 -8.53 -1.15 6.95
CA VAL A 103 -9.41 -1.15 8.12
C VAL A 103 -9.97 0.25 8.39
N PRO A 104 -11.15 0.38 9.02
CA PRO A 104 -11.68 1.67 9.44
C PRO A 104 -10.74 2.38 10.43
N LEU A 105 -10.64 3.70 10.30
CA LEU A 105 -9.97 4.56 11.27
C LEU A 105 -11.01 5.05 12.29
N SER A 106 -10.89 4.60 13.55
CA SER A 106 -11.88 4.89 14.60
C SER A 106 -11.99 6.37 14.96
N ASN A 107 -10.91 7.13 14.76
CA ASN A 107 -10.82 8.57 15.09
C ASN A 107 -10.69 9.44 13.83
N GLN A 108 -11.17 8.96 12.68
CA GLN A 108 -11.14 9.78 11.47
C GLN A 108 -12.10 10.96 11.63
N ASP A 109 -11.60 12.16 11.36
CA ASP A 109 -12.44 13.36 11.25
C ASP A 109 -13.55 13.08 10.22
N SER A 110 -14.80 13.32 10.60
CA SER A 110 -15.96 13.17 9.71
C SER A 110 -15.78 13.94 8.41
N ALA A 111 -15.13 15.12 8.46
CA ALA A 111 -14.86 15.91 7.26
C ALA A 111 -13.91 15.21 6.28
N LEU A 112 -12.97 14.37 6.77
CA LEU A 112 -12.10 13.57 5.91
C LEU A 112 -12.82 12.33 5.37
N ALA A 113 -13.73 11.73 6.15
CA ALA A 113 -14.55 10.60 5.70
C ALA A 113 -15.49 10.97 4.54
N ASP A 114 -15.97 12.21 4.54
CA ASP A 114 -16.76 12.76 3.43
C ASP A 114 -15.90 13.12 2.22
N LEU A 115 -14.60 13.33 2.41
CA LEU A 115 -13.67 13.78 1.37
C LEU A 115 -13.10 12.62 0.54
N TYR A 116 -12.71 11.52 1.17
CA TYR A 116 -12.16 10.36 0.46
C TYR A 116 -12.38 9.02 1.18
N ASP A 117 -12.36 7.93 0.40
CA ASP A 117 -12.34 6.55 0.87
C ASP A 117 -11.31 5.75 0.06
N VAL A 118 -10.63 4.81 0.70
CA VAL A 118 -9.55 4.01 0.11
C VAL A 118 -9.79 2.54 0.32
N ASP A 119 -9.78 1.78 -0.77
CA ASP A 119 -9.65 0.33 -0.76
C ASP A 119 -8.23 -0.06 -1.14
N PHE A 120 -7.47 -0.55 -0.16
CA PHE A 120 -6.11 -1.00 -0.30
C PHE A 120 -6.09 -2.50 -0.03
N GLN A 121 -5.69 -3.28 -1.03
CA GLN A 121 -5.47 -4.71 -0.91
C GLN A 121 -4.09 -5.03 -1.47
N ALA A 122 -3.19 -5.51 -0.62
CA ALA A 122 -1.87 -5.96 -1.05
C ALA A 122 -1.60 -7.38 -0.59
N ASN A 123 -0.83 -8.12 -1.39
CA ASN A 123 -0.37 -9.45 -1.05
C ASN A 123 1.15 -9.51 -1.18
N LEU A 124 1.80 -10.23 -0.28
CA LEU A 124 3.22 -10.58 -0.39
C LEU A 124 3.33 -12.09 -0.36
N ARG A 125 4.21 -12.64 -1.20
CA ARG A 125 4.50 -14.07 -1.25
C ARG A 125 5.99 -14.32 -1.20
N LEU A 126 6.41 -15.14 -0.25
CA LEU A 126 7.76 -15.68 -0.21
C LEU A 126 7.89 -16.76 -1.28
N GLU A 127 8.93 -16.65 -2.07
CA GLU A 127 9.31 -17.58 -3.13
C GLU A 127 10.66 -18.15 -2.76
N ASP A 128 10.69 -19.44 -2.48
CA ASP A 128 11.92 -20.18 -2.27
C ASP A 128 12.62 -20.42 -3.62
N ASN A 129 13.81 -19.86 -3.80
CA ASN A 129 14.66 -20.16 -4.97
C ASN A 129 15.79 -21.14 -4.63
N SER A 130 15.70 -21.91 -3.55
CA SER A 130 16.65 -22.98 -3.20
C SER A 130 16.84 -24.03 -4.31
N ALA A 131 15.93 -24.08 -5.31
CA ALA A 131 16.02 -24.95 -6.47
C ALA A 131 16.91 -24.44 -7.62
N SER A 132 17.43 -23.21 -7.57
CA SER A 132 18.47 -22.78 -8.52
C SER A 132 19.85 -23.24 -8.07
N ASP A 133 20.70 -23.72 -8.99
CA ASP A 133 22.08 -24.19 -8.77
C ASP A 133 23.05 -23.14 -8.15
N SER A 134 22.53 -22.02 -7.66
CA SER A 134 23.24 -21.02 -6.89
C SER A 134 23.49 -21.50 -5.46
N ILE A 135 24.73 -21.39 -5.01
CA ILE A 135 25.20 -21.77 -3.66
C ILE A 135 24.58 -20.89 -2.54
N GLU A 136 23.89 -19.80 -2.90
CA GLU A 136 23.24 -18.90 -1.94
C GLU A 136 21.77 -19.28 -1.75
N GLU A 137 21.34 -19.49 -0.50
CA GLU A 137 19.93 -19.61 -0.13
C GLU A 137 19.24 -18.25 -0.33
N LEU A 138 18.51 -18.11 -1.45
CA LEU A 138 17.93 -16.84 -1.88
C LEU A 138 16.41 -16.90 -1.90
N THR A 139 15.78 -16.39 -0.84
CA THR A 139 14.33 -16.12 -0.86
C THR A 139 14.06 -14.85 -1.65
N ALA A 140 13.02 -14.85 -2.48
CA ALA A 140 12.48 -13.61 -3.03
C ALA A 140 11.09 -13.36 -2.45
N VAL A 141 10.70 -12.10 -2.39
CA VAL A 141 9.34 -11.71 -2.01
C VAL A 141 8.72 -10.99 -3.19
N SER A 142 7.74 -11.63 -3.82
CA SER A 142 6.87 -10.95 -4.77
C SER A 142 5.75 -10.26 -4.03
N TRP A 143 5.30 -9.12 -4.55
CA TRP A 143 4.13 -8.46 -4.00
C TRP A 143 3.32 -7.74 -5.06
N ASP A 144 2.04 -7.63 -4.77
CA ASP A 144 1.05 -6.91 -5.57
C ASP A 144 0.21 -6.00 -4.68
N LEU A 145 -0.34 -4.96 -5.31
CA LEU A 145 -1.25 -4.00 -4.70
C LEU A 145 -2.35 -3.68 -5.71
N ASP A 146 -3.59 -3.85 -5.29
CA ASP A 146 -4.79 -3.32 -5.89
C ASP A 146 -5.31 -2.15 -5.04
N LEU A 147 -5.36 -0.96 -5.64
CA LEU A 147 -5.80 0.27 -4.97
C LEU A 147 -6.97 0.91 -5.70
N SER A 148 -8.05 1.18 -4.98
CA SER A 148 -9.15 2.04 -5.42
C SER A 148 -9.31 3.21 -4.45
N VAL A 149 -9.45 4.42 -4.99
CA VAL A 149 -9.64 5.64 -4.19
C VAL A 149 -10.88 6.36 -4.69
N TRP A 150 -11.83 6.60 -3.79
CA TRP A 150 -12.97 7.46 -4.04
C TRP A 150 -12.68 8.83 -3.44
N ILE A 151 -12.93 9.88 -4.22
CA ILE A 151 -12.68 11.26 -3.80
C ILE A 151 -13.91 12.10 -4.12
N HIS A 152 -14.36 12.89 -3.15
CA HIS A 152 -15.37 13.91 -3.34
C HIS A 152 -14.72 15.22 -3.82
N LEU A 153 -14.79 15.48 -5.12
CA LEU A 153 -14.21 16.67 -5.75
C LEU A 153 -15.07 17.92 -5.51
N PRO A 154 -14.45 19.11 -5.38
CA PRO A 154 -15.17 20.38 -5.36
C PRO A 154 -16.02 20.60 -6.62
N LYS A 155 -17.17 21.27 -6.46
CA LYS A 155 -18.11 21.58 -7.56
C LYS A 155 -17.45 22.22 -8.78
N MET A 156 -16.44 23.08 -8.59
CA MET A 156 -15.75 23.73 -9.71
C MET A 156 -15.06 22.73 -10.66
N ILE A 157 -14.56 21.61 -10.14
CA ILE A 157 -13.91 20.57 -10.98
C ILE A 157 -14.92 19.89 -11.89
N THR A 158 -16.20 19.85 -11.52
CA THR A 158 -17.27 19.29 -12.37
C THR A 158 -17.58 20.13 -13.60
N LEU A 159 -16.99 21.33 -13.72
CA LEU A 159 -17.07 22.15 -14.94
C LEU A 159 -16.06 21.69 -16.02
N LEU A 160 -15.07 20.87 -15.65
CA LEU A 160 -14.11 20.30 -16.58
C LEU A 160 -14.70 19.07 -17.30
N PRO A 161 -14.22 18.71 -18.51
CA PRO A 161 -14.64 17.49 -19.18
C PRO A 161 -14.35 16.24 -18.35
N ASP A 162 -15.33 15.35 -18.20
CA ASP A 162 -15.23 14.16 -17.35
C ASP A 162 -13.99 13.29 -17.68
N GLY A 163 -13.69 13.09 -18.96
CA GLY A 163 -12.53 12.31 -19.40
C GLY A 163 -11.19 12.92 -18.98
N LEU A 164 -11.10 14.25 -18.90
CA LEU A 164 -9.91 14.95 -18.42
C LEU A 164 -9.73 14.76 -16.92
N VAL A 165 -10.80 14.95 -16.14
CA VAL A 165 -10.79 14.75 -14.68
C VAL A 165 -10.45 13.31 -14.32
N GLN A 166 -11.02 12.33 -15.05
CA GLN A 166 -10.75 10.91 -14.82
C GLN A 166 -9.30 10.56 -15.15
N SER A 167 -8.85 10.84 -16.38
CA SER A 167 -7.51 10.46 -16.85
C SER A 167 -6.39 11.12 -16.04
N SER A 168 -6.58 12.38 -15.65
CA SER A 168 -5.59 13.12 -14.87
C SER A 168 -5.48 12.60 -13.44
N GLY A 169 -6.61 12.26 -12.79
CA GLY A 169 -6.60 11.63 -11.48
C GLY A 169 -6.05 10.20 -11.50
N ASP A 170 -6.38 9.40 -12.52
CA ASP A 170 -5.81 8.05 -12.68
C ASP A 170 -4.29 8.11 -12.89
N HIS A 171 -3.80 9.07 -13.68
CA HIS A 171 -2.37 9.26 -13.89
C HIS A 171 -1.66 9.66 -12.58
N LEU A 172 -2.24 10.62 -11.84
CA LEU A 172 -1.70 11.04 -10.54
C LEU A 172 -1.65 9.86 -9.57
N LEU A 173 -2.75 9.09 -9.44
CA LEU A 173 -2.79 7.94 -8.55
C LEU A 173 -1.72 6.90 -8.92
N ARG A 174 -1.59 6.55 -10.21
CA ARG A 174 -0.55 5.62 -10.68
C ARG A 174 0.87 6.11 -10.36
N GLN A 175 1.12 7.42 -10.49
CA GLN A 175 2.42 7.99 -10.15
C GLN A 175 2.71 7.89 -8.65
N ILE A 176 1.73 8.22 -7.80
CA ILE A 176 1.84 8.12 -6.33
C ILE A 176 2.12 6.68 -5.93
N VAL A 177 1.29 5.74 -6.39
CA VAL A 177 1.43 4.32 -6.10
C VAL A 177 2.81 3.83 -6.54
N ARG A 178 3.21 4.11 -7.78
CA ARG A 178 4.53 3.67 -8.28
C ARG A 178 5.67 4.24 -7.47
N GLN A 179 5.61 5.51 -7.06
CA GLN A 179 6.66 6.16 -6.28
C GLN A 179 6.76 5.58 -4.87
N ILE A 180 5.64 5.51 -4.16
CA ILE A 180 5.57 5.05 -2.76
C ILE A 180 5.88 3.56 -2.69
N SER A 181 5.22 2.74 -3.50
CA SER A 181 5.42 1.30 -3.50
C SER A 181 6.88 0.92 -3.78
N ARG A 182 7.52 1.52 -4.78
CA ARG A 182 8.95 1.28 -5.05
C ARG A 182 9.85 1.69 -3.91
N ARG A 183 9.58 2.85 -3.30
CA ARG A 183 10.34 3.33 -2.14
C ARG A 183 10.22 2.33 -0.99
N LEU A 184 9.01 1.85 -0.69
CA LEU A 184 8.76 0.86 0.35
C LEU A 184 9.47 -0.46 0.05
N THR A 185 9.38 -0.99 -1.18
CA THR A 185 10.11 -2.20 -1.60
C THR A 185 11.59 -2.09 -1.26
N TRP A 186 12.24 -0.98 -1.66
CA TRP A 186 13.68 -0.81 -1.41
C TRP A 186 13.99 -0.57 0.06
N LYS A 187 13.13 0.13 0.79
CA LYS A 187 13.35 0.38 2.21
C LYS A 187 13.25 -0.91 3.03
N VAL A 188 12.29 -1.76 2.72
CA VAL A 188 12.14 -3.07 3.37
C VAL A 188 13.34 -3.97 3.04
N GLN A 189 13.80 -3.97 1.79
CA GLN A 189 15.00 -4.70 1.38
C GLN A 189 16.25 -4.18 2.10
N GLU A 190 16.48 -2.86 2.13
CA GLU A 190 17.62 -2.23 2.82
C GLU A 190 17.59 -2.54 4.33
N ASP A 191 16.44 -2.40 4.98
CA ASP A 191 16.27 -2.64 6.43
C ASP A 191 16.49 -4.11 6.79
N PHE A 192 16.01 -5.04 5.96
CA PHE A 192 16.27 -6.47 6.14
C PHE A 192 17.76 -6.80 6.11
N HIS A 193 18.46 -6.40 5.04
CA HIS A 193 19.87 -6.73 4.89
C HIS A 193 20.73 -6.05 5.97
N ALA A 194 20.42 -4.80 6.31
CA ALA A 194 21.12 -4.09 7.39
C ALA A 194 20.91 -4.74 8.76
N SER A 195 19.68 -5.15 9.09
CA SER A 195 19.37 -5.80 10.38
C SER A 195 19.98 -7.19 10.54
N HIS A 196 20.32 -7.86 9.44
CA HIS A 196 20.93 -9.20 9.43
C HIS A 196 22.45 -9.17 9.11
N GLY A 197 23.05 -7.99 8.94
CA GLY A 197 24.47 -7.86 8.60
C GLY A 197 24.84 -8.40 7.21
N LEU A 198 23.87 -8.42 6.28
CA LEU A 198 24.01 -8.94 4.93
C LEU A 198 24.30 -7.81 3.92
N ALA A 199 24.97 -8.14 2.83
CA ALA A 199 25.15 -7.21 1.73
C ALA A 199 23.84 -7.03 0.96
N CYS A 200 23.29 -5.80 0.93
CA CYS A 200 22.06 -5.51 0.20
C CYS A 200 22.27 -5.67 -1.32
N PRO A 201 21.39 -6.42 -2.03
CA PRO A 201 21.43 -6.53 -3.48
C PRO A 201 21.14 -5.17 -4.14
N PRO A 202 21.58 -4.98 -5.40
CA PRO A 202 21.30 -3.75 -6.12
C PRO A 202 19.80 -3.61 -6.40
N ARG A 203 19.33 -2.36 -6.45
CA ARG A 203 17.94 -2.03 -6.78
C ARG A 203 17.61 -2.49 -8.20
N ARG A 204 16.90 -3.61 -8.33
CA ARG A 204 16.45 -4.14 -9.63
C ARG A 204 14.97 -3.86 -9.77
N ARG A 205 14.55 -3.29 -10.89
CA ARG A 205 13.12 -3.19 -11.20
C ARG A 205 12.64 -4.57 -11.61
N ALA A 206 11.56 -5.06 -11.02
CA ALA A 206 10.90 -6.22 -11.60
C ALA A 206 10.38 -5.88 -13.01
N ALA A 207 10.52 -6.83 -13.94
CA ALA A 207 10.22 -6.65 -15.36
C ALA A 207 8.75 -6.92 -15.72
N PHE A 208 7.85 -6.91 -14.74
CA PHE A 208 6.44 -7.26 -14.91
C PHE A 208 5.66 -6.24 -15.76
#